data_AF-A0A9D2XAH9-F1
#
_entry.id   AF-A0A9D2XAH9-F1
#
_cell.length_a   1.000
_cell.length_b   1.000
_cell.length_c   1.000
_cell.angle_alpha   90.00
_cell.angle_beta   90.00
_cell.angle_gamma   90.00
#
_symmetry.space_group_name_H-M   'P 1'
#
loop_
_entity.id
_entity.type
_entity.pdbx_description
1 polymer ?
#
loop_
_entity_poly.entity_id
_entity_poly.type
_entity_poly.pdbx_seq_one_letter_code
_entity_poly.pdbx_strand_id
1 'polypeptide(L)'
;MKFRSFKHARDYVQSLQLKNEREWILFCKSNKKPSDIPSVPRQYYTNEWKGLGDWLGTYTIAPQNKKFRTFKKARKFVQSLNLRTYYDWLDFCKSNKKPSDIPSVPRQYYTNEWKGFGDWLGTYTIAPQNKKFRSFKQARIFARKLKLKNHLEWVQYSKTPNFPVDIPSTPNRTYQNKGWIGWSDWLGTKKKSLQKNS
;
A
#
# COMPACT_ATOMS: atom_id res chain seq x y z
N MET A 1 -28.13 -40.19 10.68
CA MET A 1 -27.30 -39.79 9.51
C MET A 1 -25.88 -39.59 10.02
N LYS A 2 -24.85 -40.17 9.37
CA LYS A 2 -23.45 -40.04 9.82
C LYS A 2 -22.73 -39.12 8.84
N PHE A 3 -22.30 -37.95 9.31
CA PHE A 3 -21.51 -37.02 8.51
C PHE A 3 -20.04 -37.42 8.51
N ARG A 4 -19.33 -37.16 7.41
CA ARG A 4 -17.88 -37.40 7.35
C ARG A 4 -17.13 -36.46 8.29
N SER A 5 -15.90 -36.81 8.68
CA SER A 5 -15.07 -35.97 9.56
C SER A 5 -14.91 -34.55 9.00
N PHE A 6 -14.75 -33.55 9.86
CA PHE A 6 -14.58 -32.15 9.45
C PHE A 6 -13.48 -31.98 8.39
N LYS A 7 -12.31 -32.59 8.59
CA LYS A 7 -11.19 -32.52 7.63
C LYS A 7 -11.61 -32.93 6.21
N HIS A 8 -12.14 -34.15 6.05
CA HIS A 8 -12.59 -34.66 4.74
C HIS A 8 -13.78 -33.88 4.16
N ALA A 9 -14.67 -33.36 5.01
CA ALA A 9 -15.79 -32.53 4.56
C ALA A 9 -15.30 -31.16 4.05
N ARG A 10 -14.41 -30.52 4.80
CA ARG A 10 -13.79 -29.25 4.47
C ARG A 10 -12.97 -29.37 3.18
N ASP A 11 -12.12 -30.39 3.07
CA ASP A 11 -11.26 -30.57 1.89
C ASP A 11 -12.11 -30.77 0.61
N TYR A 12 -13.22 -31.52 0.71
CA TYR A 12 -14.20 -31.64 -0.38
C TYR A 12 -14.85 -30.29 -0.72
N VAL A 13 -15.36 -29.56 0.28
CA VAL A 13 -16.03 -28.27 0.03
C VAL A 13 -15.07 -27.24 -0.55
N GLN A 14 -13.81 -27.22 -0.12
CA GLN A 14 -12.77 -26.36 -0.67
C GLN A 14 -12.46 -26.68 -2.14
N SER A 15 -12.55 -27.97 -2.55
CA SER A 15 -12.38 -28.34 -3.96
C SER A 15 -13.48 -27.81 -4.88
N LEU A 16 -14.65 -27.43 -4.34
CA LEU A 16 -15.75 -26.86 -5.10
C LEU A 16 -15.51 -25.38 -5.48
N GLN A 17 -14.52 -24.72 -4.87
CA GLN A 17 -14.15 -23.32 -5.12
C GLN A 17 -15.31 -22.31 -4.95
N LEU A 18 -16.25 -22.60 -4.05
CA LEU A 18 -17.37 -21.72 -3.76
C LEU A 18 -16.88 -20.45 -3.04
N LYS A 19 -17.36 -19.28 -3.46
CA LYS A 19 -16.79 -18.00 -3.05
C LYS A 19 -17.51 -17.36 -1.86
N ASN A 20 -18.76 -17.72 -1.60
CA ASN A 20 -19.59 -17.04 -0.62
C ASN A 20 -20.74 -17.91 -0.12
N GLU A 21 -21.43 -17.41 0.89
CA GLU A 21 -22.57 -18.08 1.52
C GLU A 21 -23.72 -18.36 0.56
N ARG A 22 -23.98 -17.45 -0.39
CA ARG A 22 -25.05 -17.65 -1.37
C ARG A 22 -24.78 -18.86 -2.26
N GLU A 23 -23.55 -18.99 -2.74
CA GLU A 23 -23.11 -20.16 -3.51
C GLU A 23 -23.17 -21.45 -2.68
N TRP A 24 -22.77 -21.41 -1.40
CA TRP A 24 -22.93 -22.54 -0.48
C TRP A 24 -24.39 -22.97 -0.30
N ILE A 25 -25.30 -22.02 -0.09
CA ILE A 25 -26.73 -22.28 0.07
C ILE A 25 -27.32 -22.88 -1.21
N LEU A 26 -26.97 -22.34 -2.38
CA LEU A 26 -27.44 -22.86 -3.67
C LEU A 26 -26.92 -24.28 -3.93
N PHE A 27 -25.64 -24.54 -3.63
CA PHE A 27 -25.07 -25.89 -3.69
C PHE A 27 -25.84 -26.85 -2.77
N CYS A 28 -26.13 -26.44 -1.54
CA CYS A 28 -26.85 -27.29 -0.58
C CYS A 28 -28.30 -27.60 -0.98
N LYS A 29 -28.95 -26.67 -1.70
CA LYS A 29 -30.30 -26.86 -2.25
C LYS A 29 -30.31 -27.66 -3.55
N SER A 30 -29.14 -27.86 -4.17
CA SER A 30 -29.02 -28.66 -5.39
C SER A 30 -28.95 -30.16 -5.08
N ASN A 31 -29.26 -30.99 -6.07
CA ASN A 31 -29.07 -32.44 -5.99
C ASN A 31 -27.60 -32.89 -6.04
N LYS A 32 -26.64 -31.93 -6.09
CA LYS A 32 -25.21 -32.23 -6.15
C LYS A 32 -24.56 -32.37 -4.78
N LYS A 33 -25.22 -31.96 -3.69
CA LYS A 33 -24.66 -32.06 -2.34
C LYS A 33 -24.70 -33.51 -1.87
N PRO A 34 -23.55 -34.12 -1.52
CA PRO A 34 -23.53 -35.44 -0.90
C PRO A 34 -24.35 -35.50 0.39
N SER A 35 -24.94 -36.66 0.69
CA SER A 35 -25.78 -36.87 1.88
C SER A 35 -24.98 -36.83 3.19
N ASP A 36 -23.67 -37.10 3.11
CA ASP A 36 -22.72 -37.11 4.22
C ASP A 36 -22.00 -35.76 4.43
N ILE A 37 -22.45 -34.70 3.74
CA ILE A 37 -22.06 -33.30 3.95
C ILE A 37 -23.24 -32.53 4.57
N PRO A 38 -23.07 -31.97 5.78
CA PRO A 38 -24.14 -31.21 6.43
C PRO A 38 -24.32 -29.84 5.75
N SER A 39 -25.57 -29.41 5.58
CA SER A 39 -25.89 -28.06 5.06
C SER A 39 -25.55 -26.95 6.06
N VAL A 40 -25.55 -27.27 7.37
CA VAL A 40 -25.25 -26.35 8.47
C VAL A 40 -24.02 -26.87 9.25
N PRO A 41 -22.81 -26.81 8.67
CA PRO A 41 -21.61 -27.44 9.24
C PRO A 41 -21.27 -26.95 10.66
N ARG A 42 -21.59 -25.70 11.00
CA ARG A 42 -21.40 -25.14 12.35
C ARG A 42 -22.11 -25.95 13.45
N GLN A 43 -23.24 -26.58 13.16
CA GLN A 43 -23.99 -27.38 14.15
C GLN A 43 -23.35 -28.75 14.41
N TYR A 44 -22.58 -29.28 13.45
CA TYR A 44 -22.04 -30.64 13.52
C TYR A 44 -20.53 -30.67 13.81
N TYR A 45 -19.81 -29.63 13.43
CA TYR A 45 -18.36 -29.50 13.62
C TYR A 45 -18.03 -28.40 14.64
N THR A 46 -18.81 -28.31 15.72
CA THR A 46 -18.76 -27.19 16.69
C THR A 46 -17.35 -26.86 17.19
N ASN A 47 -16.55 -27.87 17.52
CA ASN A 47 -15.19 -27.71 18.06
C ASN A 47 -14.14 -27.34 17.00
N GLU A 48 -14.40 -27.68 15.73
CA GLU A 48 -13.47 -27.47 14.61
C GLU A 48 -13.85 -26.27 13.73
N TRP A 49 -15.08 -25.77 13.89
CA TRP A 49 -15.66 -24.72 13.07
C TRP A 49 -15.00 -23.36 13.29
N LYS A 50 -14.29 -22.88 12.26
CA LYS A 50 -13.63 -21.55 12.26
C LYS A 50 -14.39 -20.49 11.47
N GLY A 51 -15.62 -20.80 11.05
CA GLY A 51 -16.45 -19.93 10.22
C GLY A 51 -16.51 -20.39 8.77
N LEU A 52 -17.45 -19.80 8.05
CA LEU A 52 -17.75 -20.18 6.67
C LEU A 52 -16.57 -19.91 5.73
N GLY A 53 -15.73 -18.92 6.03
CA GLY A 53 -14.52 -18.64 5.26
C GLY A 53 -13.52 -19.80 5.26
N ASP A 54 -13.29 -20.43 6.42
CA ASP A 54 -12.43 -21.63 6.54
C ASP A 54 -13.05 -22.83 5.82
N TRP A 55 -14.36 -23.02 6.01
CA TRP A 55 -15.12 -24.09 5.38
C TRP A 55 -15.08 -24.06 3.85
N LEU A 56 -15.27 -22.88 3.27
CA LEU A 56 -15.24 -22.68 1.81
C LEU A 56 -13.82 -22.53 1.25
N GLY A 57 -12.81 -22.38 2.12
CA GLY A 57 -11.41 -22.14 1.70
C GLY A 57 -11.14 -20.72 1.21
N THR A 58 -12.05 -19.77 1.46
CA THR A 58 -11.87 -18.36 1.14
C THR A 58 -11.12 -17.60 2.24
N TYR A 59 -11.03 -18.18 3.44
CA TYR A 59 -10.45 -17.58 4.65
C TYR A 59 -11.05 -16.20 4.99
N THR A 60 -12.26 -15.93 4.50
CA THR A 60 -12.97 -14.66 4.73
C THR A 60 -13.42 -14.59 6.19
N ILE A 61 -12.85 -13.64 6.94
CA ILE A 61 -13.27 -13.36 8.33
C ILE A 61 -14.35 -12.29 8.32
N ALA A 62 -15.44 -12.53 9.05
CA ALA A 62 -16.53 -11.57 9.22
C ALA A 62 -15.98 -10.23 9.76
N PRO A 63 -16.43 -9.07 9.25
CA PRO A 63 -15.85 -7.76 9.61
C PRO A 63 -15.72 -7.51 11.12
N GLN A 64 -16.70 -7.92 11.90
CA GLN A 64 -16.76 -7.78 13.37
C GLN A 64 -15.71 -8.61 14.12
N ASN A 65 -15.18 -9.67 13.50
CA ASN A 65 -14.20 -10.57 14.11
C ASN A 65 -12.76 -10.28 13.62
N LYS A 66 -12.57 -9.28 12.74
CA LYS A 66 -11.25 -8.93 12.23
C LYS A 66 -10.43 -8.25 13.32
N LYS A 67 -9.41 -8.95 13.84
CA LYS A 67 -8.38 -8.37 14.70
C LYS A 67 -7.21 -7.89 13.83
N PHE A 68 -7.05 -6.59 13.71
CA PHE A 68 -5.93 -5.99 12.99
C PHE A 68 -4.72 -5.81 13.91
N ARG A 69 -3.51 -5.99 13.37
CA ARG A 69 -2.29 -5.70 14.13
C ARG A 69 -2.16 -4.19 14.38
N THR A 70 -1.33 -3.81 15.35
CA THR A 70 -1.08 -2.39 15.67
C THR A 70 -0.56 -1.62 14.46
N PHE A 71 -0.87 -0.32 14.37
CA PHE A 71 -0.46 0.52 13.25
C PHE A 71 1.05 0.45 13.00
N LYS A 72 1.87 0.54 14.05
CA LYS A 72 3.34 0.46 13.93
C LYS A 72 3.81 -0.84 13.26
N LYS A 73 3.21 -1.99 13.59
CA LYS A 73 3.54 -3.29 12.97
C LYS A 73 3.00 -3.39 11.55
N ALA A 74 1.78 -2.90 11.32
CA ALA A 74 1.16 -2.90 10.01
C ALA A 74 1.92 -2.01 9.02
N ARG A 75 2.24 -0.79 9.42
CA ARG A 75 3.04 0.18 8.66
C ARG A 75 4.41 -0.39 8.30
N LYS A 76 5.16 -0.95 9.25
CA LYS A 76 6.47 -1.58 8.96
C LYS A 76 6.37 -2.67 7.90
N PHE A 77 5.34 -3.52 7.99
CA PHE A 77 5.10 -4.55 7.00
C PHE A 77 4.79 -3.94 5.62
N VAL A 78 3.85 -2.99 5.53
CA VAL A 78 3.49 -2.38 4.24
C VAL A 78 4.66 -1.64 3.62
N GLN A 79 5.47 -0.93 4.41
CA GLN A 79 6.69 -0.27 3.95
C GLN A 79 7.72 -1.27 3.40
N SER A 80 7.80 -2.48 3.97
CA SER A 80 8.70 -3.54 3.45
C SER A 80 8.30 -4.07 2.07
N LEU A 81 7.06 -3.84 1.63
CA LEU A 81 6.58 -4.24 0.30
C LEU A 81 7.05 -3.30 -0.82
N ASN A 82 7.63 -2.13 -0.48
CA ASN A 82 8.09 -1.12 -1.44
C ASN A 82 7.03 -0.67 -2.47
N LEU A 83 5.76 -0.64 -2.06
CA LEU A 83 4.65 -0.15 -2.88
C LEU A 83 4.76 1.38 -3.01
N ARG A 84 4.57 1.92 -4.22
CA ARG A 84 4.80 3.35 -4.50
C ARG A 84 3.51 4.15 -4.54
N THR A 85 2.43 3.54 -4.97
CA THR A 85 1.17 4.24 -5.21
C THR A 85 0.01 3.65 -4.43
N TYR A 86 -1.05 4.44 -4.30
CA TYR A 86 -2.34 3.95 -3.81
C TYR A 86 -2.88 2.80 -4.68
N TYR A 87 -2.63 2.82 -5.99
CA TYR A 87 -3.06 1.76 -6.89
C TYR A 87 -2.29 0.46 -6.64
N ASP A 88 -0.97 0.54 -6.40
CA ASP A 88 -0.16 -0.62 -6.02
C ASP A 88 -0.69 -1.26 -4.72
N TRP A 89 -1.13 -0.42 -3.77
CA TRP A 89 -1.78 -0.89 -2.54
C TRP A 89 -3.11 -1.59 -2.82
N LEU A 90 -3.95 -1.03 -3.69
CA LEU A 90 -5.21 -1.66 -4.08
C LEU A 90 -5.00 -3.01 -4.76
N ASP A 91 -4.04 -3.10 -5.67
CA ASP A 91 -3.74 -4.35 -6.37
C ASP A 91 -3.16 -5.40 -5.42
N PHE A 92 -2.29 -4.99 -4.49
CA PHE A 92 -1.85 -5.85 -3.40
C PHE A 92 -3.03 -6.33 -2.54
N CYS A 93 -3.99 -5.46 -2.22
CA CYS A 93 -5.16 -5.84 -1.43
C CYS A 93 -6.11 -6.81 -2.15
N LYS A 94 -6.19 -6.72 -3.48
CA LYS A 94 -6.96 -7.64 -4.33
C LYS A 94 -6.24 -8.97 -4.53
N SER A 95 -4.92 -8.99 -4.35
CA SER A 95 -4.15 -10.24 -4.40
C SER A 95 -4.42 -11.12 -3.18
N ASN A 96 -4.28 -12.43 -3.34
CA ASN A 96 -4.33 -13.39 -2.23
C ASN A 96 -3.09 -13.32 -1.30
N LYS A 97 -2.21 -12.32 -1.47
CA LYS A 97 -0.98 -12.14 -0.68
C LYS A 97 -1.18 -11.23 0.54
N LYS A 98 -2.28 -10.47 0.63
CA LYS A 98 -2.52 -9.57 1.75
C LYS A 98 -2.87 -10.38 3.01
N PRO A 99 -2.11 -10.23 4.12
CA PRO A 99 -2.48 -10.85 5.39
C PRO A 99 -3.88 -10.45 5.87
N SER A 100 -4.55 -11.36 6.57
CA SER A 100 -5.91 -11.14 7.10
C SER A 100 -5.95 -10.09 8.22
N ASP A 101 -4.84 -9.91 8.94
CA ASP A 101 -4.65 -8.97 10.04
C ASP A 101 -4.14 -7.59 9.59
N ILE A 102 -4.15 -7.33 8.28
CA ILE A 102 -3.89 -6.02 7.67
C ILE A 102 -5.19 -5.49 7.04
N PRO A 103 -5.67 -4.30 7.47
CA PRO A 103 -6.88 -3.72 6.91
C PRO A 103 -6.64 -3.20 5.50
N SER A 104 -7.56 -3.43 4.57
CA SER A 104 -7.49 -2.86 3.21
C SER A 104 -7.71 -1.35 3.20
N VAL A 105 -8.44 -0.83 4.18
CA VAL A 105 -8.74 0.60 4.37
C VAL A 105 -8.15 1.08 5.70
N PRO A 106 -6.82 1.22 5.80
CA PRO A 106 -6.14 1.51 7.07
C PRO A 106 -6.60 2.80 7.75
N ARG A 107 -7.03 3.82 6.99
CA ARG A 107 -7.58 5.07 7.53
C ARG A 107 -8.77 4.86 8.48
N GLN A 108 -9.60 3.84 8.24
CA GLN A 108 -10.78 3.55 9.06
C GLN A 108 -10.43 2.92 10.41
N TYR A 109 -9.28 2.22 10.47
CA TYR A 109 -8.89 1.44 11.66
C TYR A 109 -7.80 2.11 12.48
N TYR A 110 -6.96 2.92 11.85
CA TYR A 110 -5.85 3.63 12.49
C TYR A 110 -6.10 5.13 12.51
N THR A 111 -7.35 5.56 12.75
CA THR A 111 -7.80 6.96 12.64
C THR A 111 -6.87 7.96 13.32
N ASN A 112 -6.45 7.67 14.56
CA ASN A 112 -5.60 8.56 15.37
C ASN A 112 -4.12 8.58 14.93
N GLU A 113 -3.66 7.52 14.27
CA GLU A 113 -2.26 7.35 13.85
C GLU A 113 -2.05 7.61 12.35
N TRP A 114 -3.14 7.70 11.59
CA TRP A 114 -3.14 7.79 10.14
C TRP A 114 -2.67 9.15 9.63
N LYS A 115 -1.51 9.17 8.97
CA LYS A 115 -0.92 10.39 8.36
C LYS A 115 -1.06 10.44 6.84
N GLY A 116 -1.86 9.55 6.26
CA GLY A 116 -2.04 9.42 4.81
C GLY A 116 -1.23 8.29 4.19
N PHE A 117 -1.48 8.05 2.91
CA PHE A 117 -0.83 6.97 2.16
C PHE A 117 0.68 7.14 2.02
N GLY A 118 1.20 8.37 2.05
CA GLY A 118 2.64 8.63 2.05
C GLY A 118 3.36 7.97 3.24
N ASP A 119 2.82 8.13 4.46
CA ASP A 119 3.37 7.49 5.66
C ASP A 119 3.15 5.97 5.65
N TRP A 120 1.95 5.54 5.26
CA TRP A 120 1.57 4.13 5.22
C TRP A 120 2.44 3.29 4.28
N LEU A 121 2.67 3.80 3.07
CA LEU A 121 3.48 3.13 2.05
C LEU A 121 4.98 3.38 2.23
N GLY A 122 5.38 4.35 3.07
CA GLY A 122 6.78 4.74 3.26
C GLY A 122 7.33 5.57 2.10
N THR A 123 6.46 6.11 1.24
CA THR A 123 6.87 7.00 0.14
C THR A 123 7.00 8.45 0.59
N TYR A 124 6.41 8.79 1.74
CA TYR A 124 6.31 10.16 2.27
C TYR A 124 5.77 11.16 1.25
N THR A 125 5.01 10.67 0.26
CA THR A 125 4.44 11.50 -0.80
C THR A 125 3.38 12.41 -0.22
N ILE A 126 3.64 13.71 -0.22
CA ILE A 126 2.68 14.75 0.18
C ILE A 126 1.92 15.20 -1.09
N ALA A 127 0.60 15.31 -0.98
CA ALA A 127 -0.24 15.82 -2.06
C ALA A 127 0.26 17.21 -2.51
N PRO A 128 0.30 17.52 -3.83
CA PRO A 128 0.93 18.75 -4.34
C PRO A 128 0.48 20.03 -3.63
N GLN A 129 -0.81 20.15 -3.32
CA GLN A 129 -1.41 21.29 -2.63
C GLN A 129 -0.96 21.47 -1.17
N ASN A 130 -0.49 20.40 -0.53
CA ASN A 130 -0.07 20.41 0.86
C ASN A 130 1.46 20.51 1.00
N LYS A 131 2.21 20.56 -0.10
CA LYS A 131 3.68 20.68 -0.06
C LYS A 131 4.08 22.06 0.44
N LYS A 132 4.76 22.10 1.59
CA LYS A 132 5.40 23.30 2.13
C LYS A 132 6.89 23.25 1.81
N PHE A 133 7.32 24.11 0.89
CA PHE A 133 8.73 24.21 0.51
C PHE A 133 9.48 25.22 1.37
N ARG A 134 10.78 24.98 1.60
CA ARG A 134 11.65 25.95 2.25
C ARG A 134 11.76 27.24 1.43
N SER A 135 12.22 28.31 2.08
CA SER A 135 12.58 29.55 1.38
C SER A 135 13.63 29.29 0.30
N PHE A 136 13.61 30.10 -0.76
CA PHE A 136 14.58 29.98 -1.86
C PHE A 136 16.03 29.94 -1.36
N LYS A 137 16.40 30.82 -0.42
CA LYS A 137 17.75 30.88 0.16
C LYS A 137 18.15 29.55 0.82
N GLN A 138 17.29 28.98 1.67
CA GLN A 138 17.55 27.71 2.35
C GLN A 138 17.60 26.54 1.38
N ALA A 139 16.68 26.48 0.42
CA ALA A 139 16.62 25.41 -0.55
C ALA A 139 17.83 25.44 -1.51
N ARG A 140 18.30 26.63 -1.88
CA ARG A 140 19.53 26.83 -2.68
C ARG A 140 20.79 26.40 -1.92
N ILE A 141 20.89 26.71 -0.62
CA ILE A 141 22.01 26.24 0.21
C ILE A 141 22.04 24.71 0.23
N PHE A 142 20.89 24.06 0.39
CA PHE A 142 20.79 22.61 0.32
C PHE A 142 21.24 22.08 -1.05
N ALA A 143 20.73 22.66 -2.14
CA ALA A 143 21.07 22.22 -3.49
C ALA A 143 22.58 22.28 -3.77
N ARG A 144 23.24 23.36 -3.34
CA ARG A 144 24.70 23.53 -3.50
C ARG A 144 25.52 22.53 -2.66
N LYS A 145 25.03 22.10 -1.49
CA LYS A 145 25.70 21.09 -0.66
C LYS A 145 25.79 19.73 -1.35
N LEU A 146 24.86 19.41 -2.24
CA LEU A 146 24.86 18.16 -3.01
C LEU A 146 25.95 18.12 -4.09
N LYS A 147 26.53 19.28 -4.47
CA LYS A 147 27.58 19.40 -5.50
C LYS A 147 27.21 18.75 -6.85
N LEU A 148 25.92 18.76 -7.21
CA LEU A 148 25.44 18.23 -8.49
C LEU A 148 25.88 19.14 -9.63
N LYS A 149 26.31 18.56 -10.74
CA LYS A 149 26.96 19.26 -11.85
C LYS A 149 25.98 19.94 -12.80
N ASN A 150 24.76 19.43 -12.90
CA ASN A 150 23.78 19.91 -13.86
C ASN A 150 22.34 19.52 -13.49
N HIS A 151 21.39 20.05 -14.25
CA HIS A 151 19.96 19.79 -14.10
C HIS A 151 19.60 18.30 -14.19
N LEU A 152 20.28 17.50 -15.03
CA LEU A 152 19.96 16.08 -15.17
C LEU A 152 20.25 15.31 -13.88
N GLU A 153 21.38 15.62 -13.23
CA GLU A 153 21.71 15.05 -11.93
C GLU A 153 20.69 15.45 -10.85
N TRP A 154 20.21 16.70 -10.87
CA TRP A 154 19.12 17.14 -9.98
C TRP A 154 17.84 16.33 -10.19
N VAL A 155 17.42 16.15 -11.45
CA VAL A 155 16.23 15.36 -11.80
C VAL A 155 16.39 13.92 -11.33
N GLN A 156 17.56 13.30 -11.55
CA GLN A 156 17.81 11.94 -11.06
C GLN A 156 17.77 11.87 -9.53
N TYR A 157 18.43 12.80 -8.84
CA TYR A 157 18.41 12.88 -7.38
C TYR A 157 16.97 13.04 -6.84
N SER A 158 16.14 13.85 -7.50
CA SER A 158 14.74 14.08 -7.10
C SER A 158 13.83 12.85 -7.20
N LYS A 159 14.27 11.79 -7.88
CA LYS A 159 13.56 10.51 -7.96
C LYS A 159 13.99 9.52 -6.87
N THR A 160 15.01 9.86 -6.08
CA THR A 160 15.51 8.99 -5.03
C THR A 160 14.63 9.05 -3.78
N PRO A 161 14.55 7.96 -2.98
CA PRO A 161 13.81 7.96 -1.70
C PRO A 161 14.31 8.99 -0.68
N ASN A 162 15.56 9.45 -0.83
CA ASN A 162 16.21 10.40 0.07
C ASN A 162 15.94 11.86 -0.32
N PHE A 163 15.17 12.13 -1.38
CA PHE A 163 14.85 13.49 -1.78
C PHE A 163 13.96 14.18 -0.72
N PRO A 164 14.40 15.30 -0.13
CA PRO A 164 13.63 15.92 0.95
C PRO A 164 12.27 16.43 0.48
N VAL A 165 11.22 16.15 1.25
CA VAL A 165 9.84 16.53 0.94
C VAL A 165 9.60 18.05 0.91
N ASP A 166 10.50 18.82 1.54
CA ASP A 166 10.45 20.28 1.66
C ASP A 166 11.32 21.01 0.61
N ILE A 167 11.88 20.27 -0.35
CA ILE A 167 12.63 20.79 -1.49
C ILE A 167 11.83 20.50 -2.77
N PRO A 168 11.60 21.50 -3.64
CA PRO A 168 10.87 21.27 -4.88
C PRO A 168 11.75 20.55 -5.91
N SER A 169 11.19 19.54 -6.60
CA SER A 169 11.86 18.90 -7.74
C SER A 169 11.98 19.85 -8.95
N THR A 170 11.05 20.80 -9.08
CA THR A 170 11.03 21.85 -10.11
C THR A 170 11.25 23.24 -9.49
N PRO A 171 12.47 23.55 -9.01
CA PRO A 171 12.74 24.80 -8.29
C PRO A 171 12.54 26.03 -9.18
N ASN A 172 12.75 25.91 -10.50
CA ASN A 172 12.48 26.97 -11.48
C ASN A 172 11.03 27.45 -11.45
N ARG A 173 10.07 26.54 -11.28
CA ARG A 173 8.65 26.88 -11.20
C ARG A 173 8.27 27.37 -9.80
N THR A 174 8.77 26.70 -8.77
CA THR A 174 8.45 27.03 -7.37
C THR A 174 9.00 28.40 -6.95
N TYR A 175 10.17 28.77 -7.47
CA TYR A 175 10.88 29.99 -7.09
C TYR A 175 10.98 31.03 -8.21
N GLN A 176 10.19 30.92 -9.28
CA GLN A 176 10.23 31.81 -10.46
C GLN A 176 10.30 33.30 -10.09
N ASN A 177 9.45 33.73 -9.14
CA ASN A 177 9.39 35.12 -8.66
C ASN A 177 9.94 35.27 -7.23
N LYS A 178 10.79 34.33 -6.79
CA LYS A 178 11.34 34.26 -5.42
C LYS A 178 12.87 34.23 -5.40
N GLY A 179 13.50 34.72 -6.47
CA GLY A 179 14.96 34.79 -6.61
C GLY A 179 15.58 33.73 -7.52
N TRP A 180 14.78 32.93 -8.24
CA TRP A 180 15.31 32.01 -9.24
C TRP A 180 15.99 32.77 -10.38
N ILE A 181 17.26 32.46 -10.63
CA ILE A 181 18.05 33.03 -11.74
C ILE A 181 18.25 31.98 -12.85
N GLY A 182 18.52 30.73 -12.45
CA GLY A 182 18.77 29.64 -13.38
C GLY A 182 19.48 28.47 -12.71
N TRP A 183 19.61 27.37 -13.44
CA TRP A 183 20.24 26.14 -12.93
C TRP A 183 21.67 26.34 -12.43
N SER A 184 22.44 27.20 -13.09
CA SER A 184 23.81 27.50 -12.66
C SER A 184 23.86 28.19 -11.30
N ASP A 185 22.97 29.15 -11.02
CA ASP A 185 22.88 29.76 -9.68
C ASP A 185 22.38 28.76 -8.64
N TRP A 186 21.33 28.00 -8.99
CA TRP A 186 20.71 27.02 -8.09
C TRP A 186 21.70 25.97 -7.60
N LEU A 187 22.46 25.37 -8.52
CA LEU A 187 23.43 24.31 -8.22
C LEU A 187 24.80 24.87 -7.81
N GLY A 188 25.06 26.17 -8.00
CA GLY A 188 26.35 26.78 -7.70
C GLY A 188 27.45 26.43 -8.70
N THR A 189 27.09 26.06 -9.93
CA THR A 189 28.05 25.69 -10.98
C THR A 189 28.48 26.95 -11.74
N LYS A 190 29.78 27.22 -11.84
CA LYS A 190 30.29 28.33 -12.68
C LYS A 190 29.95 28.05 -14.15
N LYS A 191 29.37 29.02 -14.87
CA LYS A 191 29.31 28.96 -16.34
C LYS A 191 30.77 28.97 -16.84
N LYS A 192 31.22 27.91 -17.52
CA LYS A 192 32.41 28.02 -18.37
C LYS A 192 32.01 28.95 -19.52
N SER A 193 32.47 30.20 -19.49
CA SER A 193 32.43 31.06 -20.68
C SER A 193 33.25 30.37 -21.76
N LEU A 194 32.62 30.09 -22.90
CA LEU A 194 33.33 29.77 -24.12
C LEU A 194 34.12 31.04 -24.49
N GLN A 195 35.41 31.08 -24.15
CA GLN A 195 36.32 31.99 -24.84
C GLN A 195 36.37 31.48 -26.28
N LYS A 196 35.63 32.14 -27.18
CA LYS A 196 35.91 32.06 -28.61
C LYS A 196 37.24 32.79 -28.80
N ASN A 197 38.29 32.03 -29.04
CA ASN A 197 39.56 32.59 -29.49
C ASN A 197 39.29 33.32 -30.81
N SER A 198 39.62 34.61 -30.82
CA SER A 198 39.63 35.49 -31.99
C SER A 198 40.63 35.01 -33.04
#